data_AF-A0A1B0ANB9-F1
#
_entry.id   AF-A0A1B0ANB9-F1
#
_cell.length_a   1.000
_cell.length_b   1.000
_cell.length_c   1.000
_cell.angle_alpha   90.00
_cell.angle_beta   90.00
_cell.angle_gamma   90.00
#
_symmetry.space_group_name_H-M   'P 1'
#
loop_
_entity.id
_entity.type
_entity.pdbx_description
1 polymer ?
#
loop_
_entity_poly.entity_id
_entity_poly.type
_entity_poly.pdbx_seq_one_letter_code
_entity_poly.pdbx_strand_id
1 'polypeptide(L)'
;MIYNFAFCIARRRTGRKLIMLTCECHPIGSTGKTCNHTSGQCPCKDGVTGLTCNRCARGYQQSRSHIAPCIKIPPRISNILETQNTAPERNSHDSTSPYHTEGGRELHSFKQVH
;
A
#
# COMPACT_ATOMS: atom_id res chain seq x y z
N MET A 1 17.02 -21.35 -25.75
CA MET A 1 17.29 -20.68 -24.46
C MET A 1 15.97 -20.44 -23.75
N ILE A 2 15.52 -21.45 -23.00
CA ILE A 2 14.20 -21.49 -22.35
C ILE A 2 14.43 -21.30 -20.86
N TYR A 3 14.37 -20.07 -20.36
CA TYR A 3 14.20 -19.78 -18.93
C TYR A 3 13.51 -18.42 -18.74
N ASN A 4 12.36 -18.22 -19.39
CA ASN A 4 11.40 -17.25 -18.91
C ASN A 4 10.56 -17.96 -17.83
N PHE A 5 11.13 -18.06 -16.62
CA PHE A 5 10.37 -18.46 -15.43
C PHE A 5 9.34 -17.36 -15.17
N ALA A 6 8.19 -17.45 -15.84
CA ALA A 6 7.00 -16.70 -15.47
C ALA A 6 6.61 -17.20 -14.08
N PHE A 7 7.02 -16.46 -13.05
CA PHE A 7 6.83 -16.83 -11.66
C PHE A 7 5.34 -16.69 -11.30
N CYS A 8 4.60 -17.77 -11.54
CA CYS A 8 3.20 -17.94 -11.20
C CYS A 8 2.97 -17.77 -9.70
N ILE A 9 2.04 -16.91 -9.31
CA ILE A 9 1.45 -16.91 -7.97
C ILE A 9 0.20 -17.78 -8.02
N ALA A 10 0.25 -18.98 -7.43
CA ALA A 10 -0.92 -19.84 -7.29
C ALA A 10 -1.76 -19.40 -6.08
N ARG A 11 -2.68 -18.44 -6.26
CA ARG A 11 -3.63 -18.08 -5.18
C ARG A 11 -4.77 -19.11 -5.10
N ARG A 12 -4.79 -19.92 -4.04
CA ARG A 12 -5.97 -20.71 -3.65
C ARG A 12 -6.99 -19.80 -2.97
N ARG A 13 -7.85 -19.13 -3.75
CA ARG A 13 -9.15 -18.69 -3.24
C ARG A 13 -10.14 -19.83 -3.44
N THR A 14 -10.86 -20.16 -2.37
CA THR A 14 -11.94 -21.13 -2.33
C THR A 14 -12.91 -20.91 -3.50
N GLY A 15 -12.88 -21.81 -4.49
CA GLY A 15 -13.86 -21.88 -5.57
C GLY A 15 -13.63 -20.97 -6.79
N ARG A 16 -12.97 -21.55 -7.80
CA ARG A 16 -12.97 -21.19 -9.25
C ARG A 16 -12.01 -20.08 -9.71
N LYS A 17 -11.13 -20.50 -10.65
CA LYS A 17 -10.13 -19.78 -11.45
C LYS A 17 -8.73 -19.65 -10.82
N LEU A 18 -7.82 -20.53 -11.27
CA LEU A 18 -6.39 -20.31 -11.17
C LEU A 18 -6.05 -19.13 -12.08
N ILE A 19 -5.81 -17.96 -11.47
CA ILE A 19 -5.31 -16.79 -12.21
C ILE A 19 -3.79 -16.89 -12.14
N MET A 20 -3.17 -17.23 -13.26
CA MET A 20 -1.72 -17.04 -13.44
C MET A 20 -1.47 -15.54 -13.56
N LEU A 21 -1.22 -14.90 -12.42
CA LEU A 21 -0.76 -13.52 -12.42
C LEU A 21 0.74 -13.53 -12.72
N THR A 22 1.13 -12.87 -13.80
CA THR A 22 2.52 -12.56 -14.08
C THR A 22 3.00 -11.48 -13.11
N CYS A 23 4.22 -11.61 -12.60
CA CYS A 23 4.84 -10.54 -11.84
C CYS A 23 5.14 -9.36 -12.77
N GLU A 24 4.30 -8.32 -12.74
CA GLU A 24 4.50 -7.10 -13.52
C GLU A 24 5.22 -6.02 -12.71
N CYS A 25 6.38 -6.36 -12.14
CA CYS A 25 7.14 -5.41 -11.33
C CYS A 25 7.66 -4.23 -12.18
N HIS A 26 7.43 -3.01 -11.71
CA HIS A 26 7.81 -1.79 -12.43
C HIS A 26 9.34 -1.70 -12.53
N PRO A 27 9.92 -1.53 -13.73
CA PRO A 27 11.36 -1.69 -13.96
C PRO A 27 12.22 -0.67 -13.20
N ILE A 28 11.68 0.53 -12.96
CA ILE A 28 12.38 1.60 -12.25
C ILE A 28 12.10 1.55 -10.74
N GLY A 29 10.88 1.17 -10.36
CA GLY A 29 10.36 1.27 -8.99
C GLY A 29 10.61 0.02 -8.14
N SER A 30 10.90 -1.11 -8.79
CA SER A 30 11.25 -2.36 -8.11
C SER A 30 12.77 -2.57 -8.07
N THR A 31 13.24 -3.36 -7.11
CA THR A 31 14.63 -3.83 -7.06
C THR A 31 14.84 -5.12 -7.86
N GLY A 32 13.74 -5.75 -8.32
CA GLY A 32 13.79 -6.99 -9.08
C GLY A 32 12.47 -7.34 -9.74
N LYS A 33 12.53 -8.30 -10.67
CA LYS A 33 11.37 -8.77 -11.47
C LYS A 33 10.60 -9.91 -10.78
N THR A 34 11.19 -10.52 -9.75
CA THR A 34 10.58 -11.61 -8.99
C THR A 34 9.69 -11.02 -7.90
N CYS A 35 8.41 -11.31 -7.96
CA CYS A 35 7.46 -10.94 -6.90
C CYS A 35 7.27 -12.10 -5.91
N ASN A 36 6.77 -11.79 -4.72
CA ASN A 36 6.48 -12.78 -3.70
C ASN A 36 5.46 -13.82 -4.22
N HIS A 37 5.79 -15.10 -4.17
CA HIS A 37 4.97 -16.18 -4.73
C HIS A 37 3.61 -16.40 -4.05
N THR A 38 3.38 -15.82 -2.88
CA THR A 38 2.12 -15.92 -2.11
C THR A 38 1.31 -14.64 -2.20
N SER A 39 1.94 -13.49 -1.95
CA SER A 39 1.27 -12.18 -1.94
C SER A 39 1.23 -11.49 -3.30
N GLY A 40 2.12 -11.84 -4.21
CA GLY A 40 2.35 -11.15 -5.47
C GLY A 40 3.01 -9.79 -5.35
N GLN A 41 3.47 -9.44 -4.15
CA GLN A 41 4.12 -8.16 -3.90
C GLN A 41 5.52 -8.15 -4.52
N CYS A 42 5.79 -7.17 -5.36
CA CYS A 42 7.12 -6.89 -5.88
C CYS A 42 8.00 -6.24 -4.80
N PRO A 43 9.31 -6.48 -4.82
CA PRO A 43 10.24 -5.81 -3.92
C PRO A 43 10.46 -4.36 -4.39
N CYS A 44 9.91 -3.40 -3.66
CA CYS A 44 9.95 -1.99 -4.03
C CYS A 44 11.20 -1.28 -3.51
N LYS A 45 11.66 -0.28 -4.26
CA LYS A 45 12.69 0.65 -3.81
C LYS A 45 12.15 1.61 -2.74
N ASP A 46 13.07 2.31 -2.08
CA ASP A 46 12.74 3.30 -1.05
C ASP A 46 11.75 4.35 -1.56
N GLY A 47 10.71 4.60 -0.77
CA GLY A 47 9.67 5.57 -1.11
C GLY A 47 8.72 5.12 -2.22
N VAL A 48 8.85 3.91 -2.76
CA VAL A 48 7.95 3.34 -3.78
C VAL A 48 6.95 2.38 -3.12
N THR A 49 5.72 2.32 -3.62
CA THR A 49 4.65 1.47 -3.09
C THR A 49 3.74 0.91 -4.20
N GLY A 50 2.78 0.07 -3.81
CA GLY A 50 1.89 -0.68 -4.69
C GLY A 50 2.36 -2.10 -4.97
N LEU A 51 1.45 -2.98 -5.40
CA LEU A 51 1.73 -4.40 -5.66
C LEU A 51 2.89 -4.59 -6.65
N THR A 52 2.95 -3.71 -7.64
CA THR A 52 3.93 -3.71 -8.74
C THR A 52 4.99 -2.61 -8.60
N CYS A 53 5.03 -1.86 -7.48
CA CYS A 53 5.96 -0.74 -7.27
C CYS A 53 5.83 0.38 -8.32
N ASN A 54 4.59 0.75 -8.67
CA ASN A 54 4.28 1.69 -9.76
C ASN A 54 4.01 3.13 -9.31
N ARG A 55 4.11 3.45 -8.01
CA ARG A 55 3.85 4.80 -7.49
C ARG A 55 4.69 5.12 -6.27
N CYS A 56 4.89 6.41 -5.98
CA CYS A 56 5.53 6.82 -4.74
C CYS A 56 4.59 6.69 -3.53
N ALA A 57 5.16 6.41 -2.36
CA ALA A 57 4.46 6.44 -1.09
C ALA A 57 4.06 7.88 -0.73
N ARG A 58 3.14 8.02 0.24
CA ARG A 58 2.76 9.35 0.75
C ARG A 58 3.98 10.06 1.33
N GLY A 59 4.09 11.37 1.06
CA GLY A 59 5.26 12.16 1.45
C GLY A 59 6.48 11.97 0.56
N TYR A 60 6.36 11.27 -0.57
CA TYR A 60 7.40 11.17 -1.59
C TYR A 60 6.89 11.71 -2.94
N GLN A 61 7.80 12.24 -3.75
CA GLN A 61 7.55 12.70 -5.12
C GLN A 61 8.44 11.98 -6.11
N GLN A 62 7.98 11.88 -7.37
CA GLN A 62 8.78 11.29 -8.44
C GLN A 62 9.99 12.17 -8.76
N SER A 63 11.14 11.55 -8.89
CA SER A 63 12.40 12.18 -9.30
C SER A 63 12.76 11.75 -10.73
N ARG A 64 13.79 12.39 -11.31
CA ARG A 64 14.34 12.01 -12.62
C ARG A 64 15.41 10.91 -12.54
N SER A 65 15.71 10.41 -11.34
CA SER A 65 16.74 9.38 -11.13
C SER A 65 16.18 7.98 -11.29
N HIS A 66 16.80 7.17 -12.15
CA HIS A 66 16.48 5.75 -12.28
C HIS A 66 16.91 4.94 -11.03
N ILE A 67 17.89 5.45 -10.27
CA ILE A 67 18.37 4.81 -9.03
C ILE A 67 17.39 5.07 -7.90
N ALA A 68 17.01 6.33 -7.69
CA ALA A 68 16.11 6.77 -6.63
C ALA A 68 14.87 7.48 -7.23
N PRO A 69 13.89 6.74 -7.75
CA PRO A 69 12.74 7.33 -8.47
C PRO A 69 11.76 8.08 -7.59
N CYS A 70 11.77 7.86 -6.27
CA CYS A 70 10.94 8.57 -5.32
C CYS A 70 11.82 9.22 -4.25
N ILE A 71 11.68 10.54 -4.06
CA ILE A 71 12.41 11.30 -3.04
C ILE A 71 11.44 11.88 -2.01
N LYS A 72 11.86 11.93 -0.74
CA LYS A 72 11.02 12.42 0.36
C LYS A 72 10.80 13.93 0.20
N ILE A 73 9.55 14.36 0.32
CA ILE A 73 9.18 15.76 0.30
C ILE A 73 9.57 16.33 1.67
N PRO A 74 10.47 17.32 1.74
CA PRO A 74 10.74 17.99 3.01
C PRO A 74 9.46 18.67 3.48
N PRO A 75 9.10 18.56 4.77
CA PRO A 75 7.96 19.29 5.30
C PRO A 75 8.21 20.78 5.03
N ARG A 76 7.22 21.46 4.48
CA ARG A 76 7.26 22.93 4.48
C ARG A 76 7.09 23.34 5.93
N ILE A 77 8.20 23.65 6.58
CA ILE A 77 8.17 24.43 7.82
C ILE A 77 7.70 25.81 7.35
N SER A 78 6.38 26.02 7.31
CA SER A 78 5.85 27.38 7.43
C SER A 78 6.50 27.94 8.68
N ASN A 79 7.16 29.08 8.58
CA ASN A 79 7.75 29.75 9.73
C ASN A 79 6.63 30.03 10.75
N ILE A 80 6.42 29.11 11.70
CA ILE A 80 5.56 29.35 12.85
C ILE A 80 6.44 30.10 13.85
N LEU A 81 6.60 31.40 13.60
CA LEU A 81 6.58 32.35 14.70
C LEU A 81 5.12 32.72 14.97
N GLU A 82 4.28 31.73 15.21
CA GLU A 82 3.01 31.93 15.89
C GLU A 82 3.02 31.01 17.12
N THR A 83 3.58 31.60 18.18
CA THR A 83 3.11 31.46 19.56
C THR A 83 3.10 30.05 20.12
N GLN A 84 4.21 29.74 20.80
CA GLN A 84 4.22 28.85 21.95
C GLN A 84 2.97 29.09 22.83
N ASN A 85 2.29 28.02 23.25
CA ASN A 85 1.21 27.92 24.26
C ASN A 85 -0.20 27.57 23.73
N THR A 86 -0.42 26.32 23.31
CA THR A 86 -1.65 25.58 23.70
C THR A 86 -1.37 24.07 23.71
N ALA A 87 -2.05 23.36 24.62
CA ALA A 87 -1.84 21.96 25.04
C ALA A 87 -1.99 20.91 23.89
N PRO A 88 -1.68 19.61 24.11
CA PRO A 88 -1.46 18.66 23.02
C PRO A 88 -2.75 18.31 22.27
N GLU A 89 -2.83 18.66 20.99
CA GLU A 89 -3.86 18.12 20.12
C GLU A 89 -3.57 16.64 19.84
N ARG A 90 -4.43 15.77 20.39
CA ARG A 90 -4.63 14.42 19.87
C ARG A 90 -4.92 14.55 18.38
N ASN A 91 -3.96 14.14 17.56
CA ASN A 91 -4.09 14.19 16.12
C ASN A 91 -5.06 13.09 15.66
N SER A 92 -6.34 13.43 15.74
CA SER A 92 -7.47 12.75 15.12
C SER A 92 -7.29 12.81 13.60
N HIS A 93 -6.50 11.88 13.06
CA HIS A 93 -6.57 11.54 11.64
C HIS A 93 -7.78 10.61 11.47
N ASP A 94 -8.96 11.20 11.53
CA ASP A 94 -10.12 10.59 10.88
C ASP A 94 -9.93 10.74 9.37
N SER A 95 -9.70 9.61 8.74
CA SER A 95 -10.06 9.40 7.35
C SER A 95 -10.63 8.01 7.28
N THR A 96 -11.88 7.94 7.72
CA THR A 96 -12.89 7.06 7.15
C THR A 96 -12.64 6.87 5.65
N SER A 97 -12.18 5.68 5.26
CA SER A 97 -12.46 5.13 3.93
C SER A 97 -12.46 3.59 3.99
N PRO A 98 -13.45 2.92 3.38
CA PRO A 98 -14.05 1.73 3.97
C PRO A 98 -13.63 0.46 3.26
N TYR A 99 -12.49 -0.16 3.59
CA TYR A 99 -12.23 -1.53 3.15
C TYR A 99 -11.35 -2.28 4.14
N HIS A 100 -11.94 -2.83 5.20
CA HIS A 100 -11.58 -4.15 5.70
C HIS A 100 -12.83 -4.85 6.25
N THR A 101 -13.13 -5.99 5.63
CA THR A 101 -14.25 -6.89 5.83
C THR A 101 -13.96 -7.81 7.01
N GLU A 102 -14.86 -7.92 7.98
CA GLU A 102 -14.94 -9.05 8.91
C GLU A 102 -16.43 -9.39 9.09
N GLY A 103 -16.81 -10.61 8.72
CA GLY A 103 -18.18 -11.08 8.81
C GLY A 103 -18.58 -11.40 10.25
N GLY A 104 -19.78 -10.99 10.63
CA GLY A 104 -20.46 -11.42 11.85
C GLY A 104 -21.96 -11.31 11.63
N ARG A 105 -22.64 -12.44 11.52
CA ARG A 105 -24.11 -12.50 11.57
C ARG A 105 -24.49 -12.54 13.04
N GLU A 106 -24.96 -11.43 13.60
CA GLU A 106 -25.63 -11.46 14.89
C GLU A 106 -27.06 -10.94 14.74
N LEU A 107 -27.98 -11.79 15.20
CA LEU A 107 -29.42 -11.64 15.21
C LEU A 107 -29.83 -10.30 15.83
N HIS A 108 -30.76 -9.61 15.18
CA HIS A 108 -31.64 -8.68 15.90
C HIS A 108 -32.37 -9.46 17.00
N SER A 109 -32.02 -9.18 18.25
CA SER A 109 -32.80 -9.59 19.42
C SER A 109 -33.26 -8.34 20.17
N PHE A 110 -34.55 -8.36 20.49
CA PHE A 110 -35.35 -7.36 21.15
C PHE A 110 -34.69 -6.77 22.40
N LYS A 111 -34.78 -5.44 22.54
CA LYS A 111 -35.07 -4.85 23.85
C LYS A 111 -36.25 -3.89 23.72
N GLN A 112 -37.40 -4.44 24.06
CA GLN A 112 -38.60 -3.73 24.49
C GLN A 112 -38.21 -2.80 25.65
N VAL A 113 -38.47 -1.50 25.53
CA VAL A 113 -38.46 -0.59 26.68
C VAL A 113 -39.88 -0.59 27.25
N HIS A 114 -39.96 -0.87 28.54
CA HIS A 114 -41.16 -0.96 29.35
C HIS A 114 -41.50 0.39 29.98
#